data_AF-M3J8R0-F1
#
_entry.id   AF-M3J8R0-F1
#
_cell.length_a   1.000
_cell.length_b   1.000
_cell.length_c   1.000
_cell.angle_alpha   90.00
_cell.angle_beta   90.00
_cell.angle_gamma   90.00
#
_symmetry.space_group_name_H-M   'P 1'
#
loop_
_entity.id
_entity.type
_entity.pdbx_description
1 polymer ?
#
loop_
_entity_poly.entity_id
_entity_poly.type
_entity_poly.pdbx_seq_one_letter_code
_entity_poly.pdbx_strand_id
1 'polypeptide(L)'
;MVDKKRKASFSSDEEDDNDDDVPLHKKFKIEDDDEDEDDDDNNNNKVKEEANVKEESKNDKEDGDEDEEDEGEEEDEEDDDEAEEERKRITNFNFDGEIYTFKERPSVIEEKEKKIEFRVVNNDNSRENLIVLTGLKNIFQKQLPKMPREYISRLVYDRSHLSMAVVRKPLTVVGGITYRPFNNRGFAEIVFCAISSTEQVRGYGAHLMNHLKDYVRATSPIKYFLTYADNYAIGYFKKQGFTKEISLDKSVWMGYIKDYEGGTLMQCSMLPSILRYLDSGKILLLQKAAIERKVKSRSKSNVVRPGLQVFKTNKNITLDPKDIPGLKEAGWSEEMDKLAQKPKKGPHYNFMVTLFNEMQNHPSAWPFAVPVNKEEVPDYYEVIKEPMDLSTMESKLENDKYESFDKFLYDARLIYKNCRSYNGETTTYYKNANKLEKFMNNKIKDSAEYSHYLD
;
A
#
# COMPACT_ATOMS: atom_id res chain seq x y z
N MET A 1 -31.17 -19.39 46.46
CA MET A 1 -30.60 -20.14 47.59
C MET A 1 -29.68 -21.22 47.03
N VAL A 2 -28.36 -21.00 47.08
CA VAL A 2 -27.32 -21.88 47.66
C VAL A 2 -25.99 -21.17 47.38
N ASP A 3 -25.48 -20.53 48.43
CA ASP A 3 -24.16 -19.97 48.56
C ASP A 3 -23.06 -21.03 48.47
N LYS A 4 -21.87 -20.64 47.98
CA LYS A 4 -20.60 -21.14 48.55
C LYS A 4 -19.44 -20.17 48.27
N LYS A 5 -19.12 -19.39 49.31
CA LYS A 5 -17.87 -18.65 49.51
C LYS A 5 -16.69 -19.62 49.68
N ARG A 6 -15.53 -19.29 49.11
CA ARG A 6 -14.22 -19.60 49.71
C ARG A 6 -13.31 -18.38 49.59
N LYS A 7 -13.02 -17.78 50.75
CA LYS A 7 -11.88 -16.88 50.99
C LYS A 7 -10.67 -17.75 51.31
N ALA A 8 -9.50 -17.38 50.81
CA ALA A 8 -8.21 -17.77 51.37
C ALA A 8 -7.36 -16.52 51.50
N SER A 9 -6.86 -16.29 52.71
CA SER A 9 -5.91 -15.26 53.10
C SER A 9 -4.60 -15.96 53.44
N PHE A 10 -3.46 -15.43 53.01
CA PHE A 10 -2.19 -15.59 53.73
C PHE A 10 -1.28 -14.38 53.50
N SER A 11 -0.42 -14.16 54.49
CA SER A 11 0.25 -12.94 54.91
C SER A 11 1.40 -12.48 54.03
N SER A 12 1.66 -11.18 54.13
CA SER A 12 2.88 -10.48 53.76
C SER A 12 4.06 -10.90 54.65
N ASP A 13 5.27 -10.93 54.08
CA ASP A 13 6.32 -9.93 54.33
C ASP A 13 7.64 -10.34 53.65
N GLU A 14 8.33 -9.28 53.22
CA GLU A 14 9.75 -9.09 52.88
C GLU A 14 10.06 -8.66 51.43
N GLU A 15 10.58 -7.43 51.44
CA GLU A 15 10.86 -6.44 50.43
C GLU A 15 12.06 -6.82 49.55
N ASP A 16 12.01 -6.42 48.29
CA ASP A 16 13.20 -5.94 47.58
C ASP A 16 12.77 -4.95 46.49
N ASP A 17 13.29 -3.74 46.62
CA ASP A 17 13.05 -2.56 45.80
C ASP A 17 13.52 -2.75 44.34
N ASN A 18 12.66 -2.39 43.38
CA ASN A 18 12.96 -1.56 42.20
C ASN A 18 11.71 -1.48 41.31
N ASP A 19 10.82 -0.54 41.63
CA ASP A 19 9.70 -0.11 40.80
C ASP A 19 10.17 0.77 39.64
N ASP A 20 9.71 0.45 38.42
CA ASP A 20 8.89 1.36 37.60
C ASP A 20 8.57 0.69 36.26
N ASP A 21 7.71 -0.34 36.28
CA ASP A 21 7.09 -0.92 35.08
C ASP A 21 5.61 -1.23 35.39
N VAL A 22 4.79 -0.18 35.45
CA VAL A 22 3.34 -0.30 35.72
C VAL A 22 2.53 -0.04 34.45
N PRO A 23 1.68 -1.00 34.01
CA PRO A 23 0.72 -0.80 32.94
C PRO A 23 -0.33 0.26 33.30
N LEU A 24 -0.52 1.27 32.43
CA LEU A 24 -1.55 2.29 32.59
C LEU A 24 -2.94 1.72 32.24
N HIS A 25 -3.74 1.38 33.26
CA HIS A 25 -5.20 1.29 33.13
C HIS A 25 -5.84 2.62 33.54
N LYS A 26 -6.53 3.29 32.61
CA LYS A 26 -7.55 4.29 32.99
C LYS A 26 -8.72 4.28 32.00
N LYS A 27 -9.90 3.97 32.55
CA LYS A 27 -11.22 4.04 31.92
C LYS A 27 -11.55 5.47 31.50
N PHE A 28 -12.06 5.67 30.30
CA PHE A 28 -12.85 6.85 29.94
C PHE A 28 -14.31 6.44 29.75
N LYS A 29 -15.21 7.19 30.40
CA LYS A 29 -16.66 7.15 30.23
C LYS A 29 -17.00 7.93 28.96
N ILE A 30 -17.95 7.40 28.20
CA ILE A 30 -18.63 8.06 27.09
C ILE A 30 -19.82 8.82 27.72
N GLU A 31 -19.95 10.11 27.40
CA GLU A 31 -21.20 10.86 27.55
C GLU A 31 -21.61 11.26 26.14
N ASP A 32 -22.78 10.77 25.74
CA ASP A 32 -23.52 11.10 24.51
C ASP A 32 -24.20 12.45 24.71
N ASP A 33 -24.11 13.36 23.74
CA ASP A 33 -25.05 14.47 23.59
C ASP A 33 -25.36 14.61 22.09
N ASP A 34 -26.52 14.06 21.71
CA ASP A 34 -27.26 14.37 20.49
C ASP A 34 -28.13 15.60 20.79
N GLU A 35 -28.05 16.66 19.98
CA GLU A 35 -29.17 17.59 19.80
C GLU A 35 -29.36 17.88 18.30
N ASP A 36 -30.44 17.31 17.78
CA ASP A 36 -31.12 17.67 16.54
C ASP A 36 -31.84 19.02 16.74
N GLU A 37 -31.73 19.93 15.76
CA GLU A 37 -32.79 20.92 15.49
C GLU A 37 -33.08 20.92 13.98
N ASP A 38 -34.11 20.16 13.61
CA ASP A 38 -34.96 20.45 12.46
C ASP A 38 -35.83 21.68 12.80
N ASP A 39 -35.93 22.64 11.89
CA ASP A 39 -37.23 23.25 11.64
C ASP A 39 -37.34 23.79 10.20
N ASP A 40 -38.48 23.39 9.64
CA ASP A 40 -38.90 23.38 8.25
C ASP A 40 -39.46 24.73 7.76
N ASP A 41 -39.57 24.82 6.43
CA ASP A 41 -40.66 25.47 5.67
C ASP A 41 -40.76 27.01 5.65
N ASN A 42 -41.13 27.70 4.57
CA ASN A 42 -41.76 27.35 3.30
C ASN A 42 -41.77 28.61 2.40
N ASN A 43 -41.53 28.47 1.09
CA ASN A 43 -42.49 28.85 0.03
C ASN A 43 -41.89 28.83 -1.39
N ASN A 44 -42.44 27.91 -2.21
CA ASN A 44 -43.11 28.14 -3.51
C ASN A 44 -42.67 29.34 -4.37
N ASN A 45 -42.46 29.26 -5.69
CA ASN A 45 -43.20 28.50 -6.70
C ASN A 45 -42.49 28.56 -8.08
N LYS A 46 -42.44 27.40 -8.77
CA LYS A 46 -42.73 27.11 -10.20
C LYS A 46 -42.22 27.96 -11.40
N VAL A 47 -42.04 27.18 -12.50
CA VAL A 47 -42.08 27.43 -13.97
C VAL A 47 -40.70 27.60 -14.62
N LYS A 48 -40.10 26.57 -15.27
CA LYS A 48 -40.33 25.90 -16.58
C LYS A 48 -39.73 26.61 -17.81
N GLU A 49 -38.95 25.79 -18.53
CA GLU A 49 -38.76 25.67 -20.01
C GLU A 49 -37.92 26.70 -20.80
N GLU A 50 -36.77 26.18 -21.26
CA GLU A 50 -36.22 26.14 -22.63
C GLU A 50 -36.79 27.10 -23.70
N ALA A 51 -35.89 27.71 -24.49
CA ALA A 51 -35.71 27.35 -25.92
C ALA A 51 -34.81 28.34 -26.71
N ASN A 52 -33.89 27.74 -27.47
CA ASN A 52 -33.56 27.95 -28.90
C ASN A 52 -33.08 29.28 -29.53
N VAL A 53 -31.91 29.14 -30.18
CA VAL A 53 -31.63 29.23 -31.65
C VAL A 53 -31.85 30.57 -32.36
N LYS A 54 -30.80 31.08 -33.04
CA LYS A 54 -30.71 31.09 -34.52
C LYS A 54 -29.36 31.56 -35.06
N GLU A 55 -28.90 30.78 -36.03
CA GLU A 55 -27.86 31.04 -37.03
C GLU A 55 -28.14 32.30 -37.84
N GLU A 56 -27.09 32.92 -38.38
CA GLU A 56 -27.08 33.35 -39.78
C GLU A 56 -25.63 33.52 -40.31
N SER A 57 -25.51 33.47 -41.62
CA SER A 57 -24.41 32.88 -42.39
C SER A 57 -23.77 33.85 -43.39
N LYS A 58 -22.54 33.49 -43.84
CA LYS A 58 -21.90 33.70 -45.17
C LYS A 58 -21.10 34.99 -45.47
N ASN A 59 -19.82 34.71 -45.76
CA ASN A 59 -18.93 35.17 -46.85
C ASN A 59 -18.80 36.66 -47.19
N ASP A 60 -17.56 37.17 -47.15
CA ASP A 60 -16.84 37.54 -48.37
C ASP A 60 -15.38 37.98 -48.11
N LYS A 61 -14.51 37.54 -49.04
CA LYS A 61 -13.28 38.16 -49.59
C LYS A 61 -11.89 37.86 -49.01
N GLU A 62 -11.08 37.38 -49.95
CA GLU A 62 -9.63 37.29 -50.06
C GLU A 62 -8.95 38.65 -49.84
N ASP A 63 -7.80 38.63 -49.19
CA ASP A 63 -6.56 39.22 -49.71
C ASP A 63 -5.38 38.59 -48.94
N GLY A 64 -4.36 38.17 -49.68
CA GLY A 64 -3.14 37.58 -49.13
C GLY A 64 -2.15 38.66 -48.71
N ASP A 65 -1.26 38.28 -47.80
CA ASP A 65 0.14 38.72 -47.81
C ASP A 65 0.98 37.63 -47.14
N GLU A 66 2.02 37.23 -47.87
CA GLU A 66 3.14 36.41 -47.41
C GLU A 66 4.03 37.28 -46.53
N ASP A 67 4.42 36.79 -45.36
CA ASP A 67 5.71 37.12 -44.74
C ASP A 67 6.05 35.99 -43.75
N GLU A 68 6.96 35.11 -44.19
CA GLU A 68 7.64 34.11 -43.36
C GLU A 68 8.72 34.82 -42.52
N GLU A 69 8.50 34.93 -41.21
CA GLU A 69 9.58 35.21 -40.24
C GLU A 69 9.60 34.12 -39.16
N ASP A 70 10.51 33.17 -39.38
CA ASP A 70 11.46 32.56 -38.44
C ASP A 70 11.16 32.70 -36.92
N GLU A 71 10.37 31.78 -36.36
CA GLU A 71 10.36 31.45 -34.93
C GLU A 71 10.33 29.93 -34.77
N GLY A 72 11.51 29.32 -34.63
CA GLY A 72 11.62 27.87 -34.50
C GLY A 72 12.95 27.42 -33.90
N GLU A 73 13.32 27.89 -32.71
CA GLU A 73 14.38 27.28 -31.88
C GLU A 73 14.15 27.51 -30.36
N GLU A 74 13.00 27.11 -29.80
CA GLU A 74 12.85 27.04 -28.33
C GLU A 74 12.07 25.79 -27.81
N GLU A 75 11.76 24.80 -28.66
CA GLU A 75 11.01 23.59 -28.22
C GLU A 75 11.85 22.29 -28.12
N ASP A 76 13.14 22.31 -28.47
CA ASP A 76 13.99 21.10 -28.51
C ASP A 76 14.94 20.93 -27.28
N GLU A 77 15.05 21.91 -26.38
CA GLU A 77 15.98 21.81 -25.22
C GLU A 77 15.39 21.04 -24.02
N GLU A 78 14.07 21.04 -23.81
CA GLU A 78 13.46 20.36 -22.64
C GLU A 78 13.46 18.82 -22.76
N ASP A 79 13.34 18.27 -23.97
CA ASP A 79 13.32 16.82 -24.22
C ASP A 79 14.73 16.19 -24.12
N ASP A 80 15.79 16.95 -24.41
CA ASP A 80 17.17 16.47 -24.30
C ASP A 80 17.62 16.42 -22.82
N ASP A 81 17.13 17.33 -21.97
CA ASP A 81 17.43 17.37 -20.54
C ASP A 81 16.83 16.18 -19.77
N GLU A 82 15.58 15.78 -20.05
CA GLU A 82 14.97 14.59 -19.43
C GLU A 82 15.69 13.30 -19.84
N ALA A 83 16.06 13.19 -21.12
CA ALA A 83 16.81 12.06 -21.65
C ALA A 83 18.22 11.99 -21.06
N GLU A 84 18.88 13.12 -20.81
CA GLU A 84 20.19 13.19 -20.18
C GLU A 84 20.11 12.83 -18.68
N GLU A 85 19.10 13.30 -17.95
CA GLU A 85 18.83 12.88 -16.56
C GLU A 85 18.52 11.38 -16.46
N GLU A 86 17.85 10.80 -17.46
CA GLU A 86 17.58 9.37 -17.50
C GLU A 86 18.86 8.55 -17.73
N ARG A 87 19.79 9.01 -18.57
CA ARG A 87 21.12 8.39 -18.75
C ARG A 87 21.99 8.48 -17.51
N LYS A 88 21.96 9.62 -16.79
CA LYS A 88 22.70 9.81 -15.51
C LYS A 88 22.25 8.83 -14.43
N ARG A 89 21.02 8.30 -14.50
CA ARG A 89 20.48 7.31 -13.56
C ARG A 89 20.97 5.88 -13.80
N ILE A 90 21.62 5.61 -14.92
CA ILE A 90 22.08 4.29 -15.29
C ILE A 90 23.49 4.05 -14.74
N THR A 91 23.63 3.04 -13.89
CA THR A 91 24.92 2.64 -13.33
C THR A 91 25.34 1.28 -13.88
N ASN A 92 26.62 1.15 -14.21
CA ASN A 92 27.21 -0.12 -14.60
C ASN A 92 28.04 -0.68 -13.45
N PHE A 93 27.95 -1.98 -13.20
CA PHE A 93 28.76 -2.66 -12.20
C PHE A 93 29.23 -4.02 -12.72
N ASN A 94 30.42 -4.44 -12.31
CA ASN A 94 30.98 -5.74 -12.66
C ASN A 94 30.58 -6.78 -11.61
N PHE A 95 30.05 -7.91 -12.05
CA PHE A 95 29.83 -9.09 -11.23
C PHE A 95 30.22 -10.34 -12.01
N ASP A 96 31.11 -11.17 -11.44
CA ASP A 96 31.58 -12.42 -12.06
C ASP A 96 32.18 -12.23 -13.48
N GLY A 97 32.85 -11.10 -13.71
CA GLY A 97 33.49 -10.79 -14.99
C GLY A 97 32.56 -10.22 -16.06
N GLU A 98 31.26 -10.07 -15.76
CA GLU A 98 30.28 -9.45 -16.65
C GLU A 98 29.83 -8.09 -16.14
N ILE A 99 29.55 -7.18 -17.09
CA ILE A 99 29.05 -5.84 -16.79
C ILE A 99 27.53 -5.86 -16.81
N TYR A 100 26.93 -5.46 -15.69
CA TYR A 100 25.49 -5.33 -15.51
C TYR A 100 25.09 -3.86 -15.43
N THR A 101 23.97 -3.54 -16.04
CA THR A 101 23.40 -2.19 -16.08
C THR A 101 22.17 -2.10 -15.17
N PHE A 102 22.14 -1.10 -14.28
CA PHE A 102 21.07 -0.91 -13.32
C PHE A 102 20.67 0.58 -13.21
N LYS A 103 19.38 0.85 -13.43
CA LYS A 103 18.79 2.19 -13.25
C LYS A 103 18.54 2.43 -11.77
N GLU A 104 19.33 3.32 -11.18
CA GLU A 104 19.18 3.72 -9.79
C GLU A 104 18.05 4.75 -9.61
N ARG A 105 17.51 4.82 -8.39
CA ARG A 105 16.47 5.80 -8.04
C ARG A 105 17.10 7.17 -7.78
N PRO A 106 16.39 8.28 -8.00
CA PRO A 106 16.91 9.63 -7.77
C PRO A 106 17.52 9.83 -6.38
N SER A 107 16.81 9.36 -5.34
CA SER A 107 17.28 9.43 -3.95
C SER A 107 18.61 8.71 -3.68
N VAL A 108 18.95 7.66 -4.42
CA VAL A 108 20.23 6.95 -4.28
C VAL A 108 21.37 7.77 -4.89
N ILE A 109 21.09 8.42 -6.02
CA ILE A 109 22.07 9.25 -6.74
C ILE A 109 22.35 10.51 -5.94
N GLU A 110 21.31 11.17 -5.42
CA GLU A 110 21.46 12.35 -4.56
C GLU A 110 22.29 12.04 -3.30
N GLU A 111 22.17 10.83 -2.73
CA GLU A 111 23.03 10.38 -1.62
C GLU A 111 24.48 10.19 -2.07
N LYS A 112 24.73 9.57 -3.22
CA LYS A 112 26.08 9.39 -3.76
C LYS A 112 26.77 10.72 -4.08
N GLU A 113 26.00 11.69 -4.58
CA GLU A 113 26.43 13.07 -4.82
C GLU A 113 26.55 13.88 -3.52
N LYS A 114 26.23 13.28 -2.36
CA LYS A 114 26.27 13.90 -1.03
C LYS A 114 25.37 15.12 -0.89
N LYS A 115 24.32 15.24 -1.71
CA LYS A 115 23.26 16.26 -1.62
C LYS A 115 22.32 15.97 -0.44
N ILE A 116 22.05 14.69 -0.22
CA ILE A 116 21.32 14.19 0.95
C ILE A 116 22.17 13.23 1.78
N GLU A 117 21.76 13.01 3.02
CA GLU A 117 22.33 12.02 3.93
C GLU A 117 21.27 11.45 4.86
N PHE A 118 21.50 10.22 5.33
CA PHE A 118 20.66 9.54 6.30
C PHE A 118 21.34 9.58 7.66
N ARG A 119 20.67 10.17 8.65
CA ARG A 119 21.21 10.31 10.01
C ARG A 119 20.27 9.70 11.02
N VAL A 120 20.82 8.92 11.94
CA VAL A 120 20.08 8.45 13.11
C VAL A 120 20.34 9.43 14.24
N VAL A 121 19.27 10.04 14.74
CA VAL A 121 19.28 11.06 15.80
C VAL A 121 18.35 10.65 16.93
N ASN A 122 18.68 11.08 18.14
CA ASN A 122 17.83 11.01 19.31
C ASN A 122 17.98 12.29 20.15
N ASN A 123 17.16 12.43 21.19
CA ASN A 123 17.26 13.57 22.09
C ASN A 123 18.43 13.41 23.09
N ASP A 124 19.64 13.69 22.63
CA ASP A 124 20.88 13.71 23.41
C ASP A 124 21.25 15.12 23.93
N ASN A 125 20.32 16.07 23.86
CA ASN A 125 20.54 17.50 24.11
C ASN A 125 21.53 18.20 23.16
N SER A 126 21.95 17.57 22.06
CA SER A 126 22.75 18.25 21.03
C SER A 126 21.89 19.25 20.25
N ARG A 127 22.43 20.45 20.01
CA ARG A 127 21.76 21.49 19.20
C ARG A 127 21.40 20.98 17.81
N GLU A 128 22.30 20.23 17.18
CA GLU A 128 22.10 19.73 15.81
C GLU A 128 21.00 18.69 15.76
N ASN A 129 21.00 17.72 16.69
CA ASN A 129 19.95 16.71 16.78
C ASN A 129 18.59 17.32 17.11
N LEU A 130 18.55 18.33 17.99
CA LEU A 130 17.31 19.06 18.28
C LEU A 130 16.76 19.78 17.05
N ILE A 131 17.60 20.36 16.18
CA ILE A 131 17.15 20.96 14.92
C ILE A 131 16.53 19.89 14.01
N VAL A 132 17.19 18.75 13.85
CA VAL A 132 16.69 17.64 13.02
C VAL A 132 15.38 17.08 13.57
N LEU A 133 15.32 16.80 14.87
CA LEU A 133 14.10 16.32 15.54
C LEU A 133 12.96 17.32 15.44
N THR A 134 13.24 18.62 15.55
CA THR A 134 12.23 19.67 15.35
C THR A 134 11.70 19.68 13.92
N GLY A 135 12.59 19.52 12.93
CA GLY A 135 12.20 19.38 11.52
C GLY A 135 11.31 18.17 11.28
N LEU A 136 11.69 17.01 11.82
CA LEU A 136 10.88 15.79 11.75
C LEU A 136 9.51 15.94 12.41
N LYS A 137 9.48 16.50 13.62
CA LYS A 137 8.24 16.80 14.35
C LYS A 137 7.27 17.62 13.49
N ASN A 138 7.77 18.67 12.85
CA ASN A 138 6.96 19.54 12.00
C ASN A 138 6.43 18.80 10.75
N ILE A 139 7.23 17.90 10.16
CA ILE A 139 6.78 17.06 9.04
C ILE A 139 5.70 16.09 9.51
N PHE A 140 5.93 15.36 10.61
CA PHE A 140 4.94 14.43 11.15
C PHE A 140 3.62 15.13 11.49
N GLN A 141 3.67 16.31 12.12
CA GLN A 141 2.46 17.08 12.45
C GLN A 141 1.67 17.54 11.21
N LYS A 142 2.33 17.72 10.06
CA LYS A 142 1.67 18.10 8.80
C LYS A 142 1.15 16.88 8.04
N GLN A 143 1.93 15.79 7.99
CA GLN A 143 1.63 14.60 7.19
C GLN A 143 0.73 13.60 7.92
N LEU A 144 0.63 13.67 9.25
CA LEU A 144 -0.20 12.80 10.09
C LEU A 144 -1.26 13.62 10.85
N PRO A 145 -2.28 14.19 10.16
CA PRO A 145 -3.25 15.09 10.77
C PRO A 145 -4.15 14.42 11.81
N LYS A 146 -4.29 13.08 11.76
CA LYS A 146 -5.06 12.29 12.73
C LYS A 146 -4.34 12.14 14.08
N MET A 147 -3.03 12.41 14.12
CA MET A 147 -2.22 12.25 15.32
C MET A 147 -2.13 13.58 16.09
N PRO A 148 -2.41 13.62 17.41
CA PRO A 148 -2.31 14.84 18.18
C PRO A 148 -0.89 15.44 18.15
N ARG A 149 -0.80 16.77 18.04
CA ARG A 149 0.48 17.48 17.87
C ARG A 149 1.40 17.32 19.09
N GLU A 150 0.82 17.34 20.27
CA GLU A 150 1.50 17.14 21.56
C GLU A 150 2.03 15.72 21.66
N TYR A 151 1.24 14.73 21.20
CA TYR A 151 1.63 13.32 21.18
C TYR A 151 2.85 13.09 20.29
N ILE A 152 2.84 13.62 19.06
CA ILE A 152 4.00 13.57 18.16
C ILE A 152 5.23 14.20 18.82
N SER A 153 5.07 15.40 19.38
CA SER A 153 6.18 16.13 20.01
C SER A 153 6.79 15.33 21.16
N ARG A 154 5.95 14.75 22.03
CA ARG A 154 6.39 13.97 23.18
C ARG A 154 7.23 12.77 22.76
N LEU A 155 6.79 12.00 21.74
CA LEU A 155 7.50 10.80 21.31
C LEU A 155 8.74 11.08 20.46
N VAL A 156 8.72 12.12 19.61
CA VAL A 156 9.90 12.50 18.83
C VAL A 156 11.04 12.98 19.72
N TYR A 157 10.74 13.66 20.83
CA TYR A 157 11.75 14.11 21.79
C TYR A 157 12.02 13.12 22.94
N ASP A 158 11.34 11.97 22.95
CA ASP A 158 11.55 10.95 23.96
C ASP A 158 12.91 10.28 23.77
N ARG A 159 13.66 10.10 24.85
CA ARG A 159 15.04 9.57 24.79
C ARG A 159 15.10 8.07 24.48
N SER A 160 13.99 7.34 24.70
CA SER A 160 13.88 5.92 24.34
C SER A 160 13.54 5.72 22.86
N HIS A 161 13.22 6.80 22.13
CA HIS A 161 12.92 6.76 20.70
C HIS A 161 14.14 7.22 19.89
N LEU A 162 14.31 6.60 18.73
CA LEU A 162 15.31 6.95 17.74
C LEU A 162 14.60 7.40 16.47
N SER A 163 15.16 8.39 15.79
CA SER A 163 14.66 8.85 14.50
C SER A 163 15.73 8.73 13.44
N MET A 164 15.43 8.01 12.36
CA MET A 164 16.23 8.08 11.14
C MET A 164 15.67 9.18 10.25
N ALA A 165 16.45 10.24 10.04
CA ALA A 165 16.11 11.40 9.24
C ALA A 165 16.81 11.37 7.88
N VAL A 166 16.09 11.78 6.84
CA VAL A 166 16.66 12.18 5.55
C VAL A 166 16.93 13.68 5.62
N VAL A 167 18.19 14.07 5.54
CA VAL A 167 18.63 15.46 5.65
C VAL A 167 19.26 15.88 4.33
N ARG A 168 18.76 16.96 3.73
CA ARG A 168 19.39 17.67 2.62
C ARG A 168 20.32 18.73 3.19
N LYS A 169 21.54 18.80 2.66
CA LYS A 169 22.52 19.80 3.15
C LYS A 169 22.03 21.24 2.92
N PRO A 170 22.30 22.17 3.86
CA PRO A 170 23.13 22.00 5.05
C PRO A 170 22.45 21.29 6.23
N LEU A 171 21.14 21.43 6.44
CA LEU A 171 20.42 20.78 7.57
C LEU A 171 18.89 20.71 7.39
N THR A 172 18.42 20.70 6.15
CA THR A 172 16.99 20.69 5.83
C THR A 172 16.44 19.28 5.91
N VAL A 173 15.46 19.06 6.79
CA VAL A 173 14.83 17.74 6.95
C VAL A 173 13.82 17.51 5.82
N VAL A 174 13.97 16.40 5.10
CA VAL A 174 13.09 15.98 4.00
C VAL A 174 12.01 15.02 4.49
N GLY A 175 12.34 14.19 5.48
CA GLY A 175 11.44 13.20 6.05
C GLY A 175 12.16 12.26 7.01
N GLY A 176 11.46 11.30 7.59
CA GLY A 176 12.08 10.36 8.51
C GLY A 176 11.14 9.29 9.06
N ILE A 177 11.75 8.37 9.80
CA ILE A 177 11.07 7.33 10.57
C ILE A 177 11.49 7.47 12.03
N THR A 178 10.52 7.60 12.93
CA THR A 178 10.74 7.46 14.38
C THR A 178 10.35 6.06 14.80
N TYR A 179 11.25 5.37 15.49
CA TYR A 179 11.06 4.01 15.97
C TYR A 179 11.55 3.85 17.42
N ARG A 180 10.96 2.89 18.13
CA ARG A 180 11.36 2.51 19.49
C ARG A 180 11.93 1.10 19.48
N PRO A 181 13.24 0.92 19.75
CA PRO A 181 13.86 -0.40 19.77
C PRO A 181 13.55 -1.17 21.06
N PHE A 182 13.15 -2.44 20.94
CA PHE A 182 13.03 -3.38 22.06
C PHE A 182 14.07 -4.49 21.91
N ASN A 183 15.34 -4.16 22.14
CA ASN A 183 16.48 -5.05 21.89
C ASN A 183 16.34 -6.42 22.57
N ASN A 184 15.85 -6.45 23.81
CA ASN A 184 15.66 -7.68 24.59
C ASN A 184 14.56 -8.60 24.01
N ARG A 185 13.65 -8.04 23.21
CA ARG A 185 12.51 -8.73 22.59
C ARG A 185 12.70 -8.97 21.09
N GLY A 186 13.81 -8.49 20.52
CA GLY A 186 14.18 -8.71 19.12
C GLY A 186 13.31 -8.00 18.09
N PHE A 187 12.51 -6.99 18.49
CA PHE A 187 11.69 -6.20 17.58
C PHE A 187 11.86 -4.69 17.83
N ALA A 188 11.44 -3.87 16.88
CA ALA A 188 11.24 -2.43 17.08
C ALA A 188 9.87 -2.00 16.60
N GLU A 189 9.29 -1.03 17.30
CA GLU A 189 8.03 -0.39 16.94
C GLU A 189 8.33 0.81 16.04
N ILE A 190 7.76 0.85 14.84
CA ILE A 190 7.75 2.06 14.01
C ILE A 190 6.56 2.89 14.46
N VAL A 191 6.86 4.05 15.02
CA VAL A 191 5.87 4.97 15.60
C VAL A 191 5.40 5.97 14.55
N PHE A 192 6.33 6.59 13.83
CA PHE A 192 6.02 7.55 12.78
C PHE A 192 6.84 7.28 11.53
N CYS A 193 6.23 7.44 10.36
CA CYS A 193 6.90 7.35 9.06
C CYS A 193 6.26 8.37 8.12
N ALA A 194 7.02 9.39 7.71
CA ALA A 194 6.53 10.41 6.79
C ALA A 194 7.66 11.05 5.99
N ILE A 195 7.32 11.45 4.77
CA ILE A 195 8.17 12.28 3.89
C ILE A 195 7.40 13.56 3.57
N SER A 196 8.10 14.69 3.49
CA SER A 196 7.52 15.97 3.06
C SER A 196 6.79 15.82 1.72
N SER A 197 5.57 16.38 1.62
CA SER A 197 4.73 16.30 0.43
C SER A 197 5.42 16.80 -0.83
N THR A 198 6.26 17.83 -0.72
CA THR A 198 7.05 18.39 -1.83
C THR A 198 8.08 17.41 -2.42
N GLU A 199 8.44 16.37 -1.66
CA GLU A 199 9.50 15.42 -2.00
C GLU A 199 8.95 13.99 -2.08
N GLN A 200 7.62 13.81 -2.08
CA GLN A 200 7.00 12.51 -2.30
C GLN A 200 7.24 12.04 -3.76
N VAL A 201 7.06 10.74 -4.02
CA VAL A 201 7.26 10.09 -5.33
C VAL A 201 8.73 9.94 -5.80
N ARG A 202 9.69 10.70 -5.26
CA ARG A 202 11.14 10.59 -5.56
C ARG A 202 11.84 9.34 -4.99
N GLY A 203 11.09 8.45 -4.35
CA GLY A 203 11.57 7.17 -3.83
C GLY A 203 12.23 7.23 -2.44
N TYR A 204 12.28 8.40 -1.79
CA TYR A 204 12.88 8.58 -0.46
C TYR A 204 12.32 7.63 0.59
N GLY A 205 11.00 7.39 0.61
CA GLY A 205 10.40 6.51 1.62
C GLY A 205 10.88 5.06 1.56
N ALA A 206 11.11 4.53 0.35
CA ALA A 206 11.66 3.18 0.20
C ALA A 206 13.16 3.15 0.52
N HIS A 207 13.89 4.19 0.12
CA HIS A 207 15.33 4.31 0.41
C HIS A 207 15.60 4.42 1.92
N LEU A 208 14.80 5.24 2.61
CA LEU A 208 14.80 5.40 4.06
C LEU A 208 14.52 4.09 4.80
N MET A 209 13.54 3.31 4.35
CA MET A 209 13.24 2.01 4.96
C MET A 209 14.38 1.01 4.76
N ASN A 210 15.03 1.01 3.60
CA ASN A 210 16.19 0.16 3.35
C ASN A 210 17.37 0.53 4.26
N HIS A 211 17.66 1.83 4.41
CA HIS A 211 18.64 2.34 5.36
C HIS A 211 18.30 1.92 6.80
N LEU A 212 17.03 2.04 7.21
CA LEU A 212 16.59 1.65 8.55
C LEU A 212 16.80 0.15 8.80
N LYS A 213 16.42 -0.71 7.85
CA LYS A 213 16.62 -2.17 7.95
C LYS A 213 18.10 -2.55 8.02
N ASP A 214 18.94 -1.92 7.22
CA ASP A 214 20.38 -2.19 7.20
C ASP A 214 21.04 -1.70 8.50
N TYR A 215 20.69 -0.49 8.96
CA TYR A 215 21.18 0.09 10.20
C TYR A 215 20.80 -0.74 11.43
N VAL A 216 19.52 -1.06 11.60
CA VAL A 216 19.02 -1.79 12.77
C VAL A 216 19.63 -3.19 12.85
N ARG A 217 19.75 -3.90 11.71
CA ARG A 217 20.38 -5.23 11.68
C ARG A 217 21.89 -5.20 11.93
N ALA A 218 22.57 -4.11 11.58
CA ALA A 218 24.00 -3.97 11.82
C ALA A 218 24.32 -3.56 13.27
N THR A 219 23.42 -2.82 13.92
CA THR A 219 23.67 -2.20 15.23
C THR A 219 22.95 -2.88 16.40
N SER A 220 21.98 -3.76 16.14
CA SER A 220 21.11 -4.32 17.17
C SER A 220 20.68 -5.77 16.86
N PRO A 221 20.19 -6.55 17.84
CA PRO A 221 19.68 -7.90 17.62
C PRO A 221 18.26 -7.94 17.01
N ILE A 222 17.70 -6.78 16.63
CA ILE A 222 16.33 -6.65 16.14
C ILE A 222 16.17 -7.33 14.78
N LYS A 223 15.14 -8.16 14.65
CA LYS A 223 14.79 -8.92 13.43
C LYS A 223 13.43 -8.53 12.86
N TYR A 224 12.59 -7.91 13.67
CA TYR A 224 11.20 -7.62 13.32
C TYR A 224 10.90 -6.14 13.50
N PHE A 225 10.07 -5.60 12.60
CA PHE A 225 9.38 -4.34 12.82
C PHE A 225 7.89 -4.58 13.01
N LEU A 226 7.31 -3.87 13.98
CA LEU A 226 5.87 -3.78 14.19
C LEU A 226 5.43 -2.34 13.99
N THR A 227 4.29 -2.12 13.36
CA THR A 227 3.74 -0.78 13.14
C THR A 227 2.22 -0.87 13.10
N TYR A 228 1.55 0.17 13.60
CA TYR A 228 0.17 0.44 13.21
C TYR A 228 0.19 1.32 11.98
N ALA A 229 -0.42 0.85 10.89
CA ALA A 229 -0.50 1.56 9.63
C ALA A 229 -1.92 2.07 9.39
N ASP A 230 -2.05 3.35 9.05
CA ASP A 230 -3.30 3.89 8.52
C ASP A 230 -3.63 3.22 7.17
N ASN A 231 -4.92 3.18 6.81
CA ASN A 231 -5.40 2.55 5.56
C ASN A 231 -4.66 3.07 4.30
N TYR A 232 -4.34 4.36 4.24
CA TYR A 232 -3.59 4.96 3.13
C TYR A 232 -2.12 4.51 3.06
N ALA A 233 -1.54 4.07 4.18
CA ALA A 233 -0.14 3.66 4.29
C ALA A 233 0.07 2.15 4.13
N ILE A 234 -1.00 1.32 4.21
CA ILE A 234 -0.90 -0.14 4.08
C ILE A 234 -0.19 -0.54 2.78
N GLY A 235 -0.50 0.11 1.66
CA GLY A 235 0.15 -0.18 0.37
C GLY A 235 1.66 0.12 0.38
N TYR A 236 2.10 1.17 1.07
CA TYR A 236 3.52 1.46 1.26
C TYR A 236 4.19 0.37 2.10
N PHE A 237 3.63 0.02 3.25
CA PHE A 237 4.20 -0.99 4.15
C PHE A 237 4.21 -2.38 3.50
N LYS A 238 3.15 -2.79 2.77
CA LYS A 238 3.14 -4.01 1.95
C LYS A 238 4.31 -4.04 0.97
N LYS A 239 4.58 -2.95 0.24
CA LYS A 239 5.74 -2.82 -0.66
C LYS A 239 7.09 -2.89 0.06
N GLN A 240 7.14 -2.51 1.34
CA GLN A 240 8.32 -2.67 2.17
C GLN A 240 8.42 -4.05 2.84
N GLY A 241 7.57 -5.01 2.49
CA GLY A 241 7.61 -6.36 3.06
C GLY A 241 6.98 -6.48 4.44
N PHE A 242 6.03 -5.61 4.77
CA PHE A 242 5.15 -5.80 5.91
C PHE A 242 3.92 -6.63 5.50
N THR A 243 3.42 -7.43 6.43
CA THR A 243 2.19 -8.21 6.30
C THR A 243 1.24 -7.90 7.46
N LYS A 244 -0.06 -8.11 7.24
CA LYS A 244 -1.09 -8.07 8.30
C LYS A 244 -0.98 -9.28 9.23
N GLU A 245 -0.32 -10.36 8.79
CA GLU A 245 -0.13 -11.58 9.58
C GLU A 245 1.01 -11.41 10.58
N ILE A 246 0.68 -11.38 11.86
CA ILE A 246 1.65 -11.24 12.94
C ILE A 246 2.12 -12.63 13.37
N SER A 247 3.34 -13.00 13.00
CA SER A 247 3.96 -14.28 13.38
C SER A 247 4.64 -14.23 14.74
N LEU A 248 4.90 -13.04 15.27
CA LEU A 248 5.41 -12.85 16.63
C LEU A 248 4.33 -13.19 17.67
N ASP A 249 4.71 -14.00 18.66
CA ASP A 249 3.84 -14.35 19.77
C ASP A 249 3.35 -13.10 20.51
N LYS A 250 2.05 -13.07 20.86
CA LYS A 250 1.41 -11.93 21.52
C LYS A 250 2.15 -11.52 22.80
N SER A 251 2.69 -12.46 23.58
CA SER A 251 3.46 -12.17 24.81
C SER A 251 4.74 -11.36 24.57
N VAL A 252 5.25 -11.34 23.33
CA VAL A 252 6.47 -10.61 22.96
C VAL A 252 6.18 -9.12 22.78
N TRP A 253 5.02 -8.73 22.27
CA TRP A 253 4.75 -7.34 21.88
C TRP A 253 3.53 -6.70 22.54
N MET A 254 2.57 -7.51 23.01
CA MET A 254 1.34 -7.01 23.64
C MET A 254 1.66 -6.27 24.94
N GLY A 255 1.15 -5.04 25.07
CA GLY A 255 1.44 -4.14 26.19
C GLY A 255 2.71 -3.29 26.04
N TYR A 256 3.56 -3.57 25.05
CA TYR A 256 4.79 -2.81 24.79
C TYR A 256 4.62 -1.75 23.71
N ILE A 257 3.89 -2.09 22.64
CA ILE A 257 3.55 -1.18 21.55
C ILE A 257 2.27 -0.40 21.87
N LYS A 258 2.09 0.74 21.20
CA LYS A 258 0.87 1.53 21.34
C LYS A 258 -0.18 1.09 20.33
N ASP A 259 -1.40 0.89 20.83
CA ASP A 259 -2.56 0.63 20.00
C ASP A 259 -3.12 1.96 19.49
N TYR A 260 -3.33 2.05 18.18
CA TYR A 260 -3.91 3.23 17.55
C TYR A 260 -5.27 2.87 16.97
N GLU A 261 -6.30 3.62 17.38
CA GLU A 261 -7.65 3.43 16.88
C GLU A 261 -7.71 3.67 15.36
N GLY A 262 -8.28 2.70 14.63
CA GLY A 262 -8.35 2.75 13.16
C GLY A 262 -7.05 2.43 12.43
N GLY A 263 -5.97 2.08 13.14
CA GLY A 263 -4.73 1.57 12.55
C GLY A 263 -4.77 0.05 12.36
N THR A 264 -4.17 -0.44 11.28
CA THR A 264 -3.95 -1.88 11.07
C THR A 264 -2.57 -2.28 11.57
N LEU A 265 -2.48 -3.21 12.50
CA LEU A 265 -1.20 -3.78 12.94
C LEU A 265 -0.54 -4.56 11.80
N MET A 266 0.71 -4.26 11.52
CA MET A 266 1.50 -4.91 10.49
C MET A 266 2.90 -5.29 10.99
N GLN A 267 3.41 -6.44 10.54
CA GLN A 267 4.73 -6.96 10.86
C GLN A 267 5.63 -7.03 9.63
N CYS A 268 6.88 -6.58 9.75
CA CYS A 268 7.95 -6.88 8.81
C CYS A 268 8.95 -7.83 9.45
N SER A 269 9.16 -9.00 8.82
CA SER A 269 10.22 -9.93 9.18
C SER A 269 11.42 -9.68 8.27
N MET A 270 12.50 -9.13 8.81
CA MET A 270 13.66 -8.79 8.00
C MET A 270 14.41 -10.05 7.56
N LEU A 271 14.95 -10.00 6.34
CA LEU A 271 15.81 -11.03 5.78
C LEU A 271 17.15 -11.09 6.54
N PRO A 272 17.86 -12.24 6.48
CA PRO A 272 19.15 -12.42 7.14
C PRO A 272 20.16 -11.31 6.81
N SER A 273 21.02 -10.98 7.78
CA SER A 273 21.98 -9.85 7.70
C SER A 273 23.02 -9.95 6.59
N ILE A 274 23.24 -11.15 6.03
CA ILE A 274 24.10 -11.34 4.85
C ILE A 274 23.60 -10.57 3.62
N LEU A 275 22.30 -10.25 3.56
CA LEU A 275 21.70 -9.47 2.48
C LEU A 275 21.53 -8.01 2.92
N ARG A 276 22.09 -7.07 2.16
CA ARG A 276 21.85 -5.62 2.35
C ARG A 276 20.64 -5.17 1.55
N TYR A 277 19.68 -4.50 2.20
CA TYR A 277 18.48 -3.99 1.54
C TYR A 277 18.80 -2.85 0.59
N LEU A 278 19.83 -2.04 0.85
CA LEU A 278 20.31 -1.01 -0.08
C LEU A 278 20.76 -1.58 -1.43
N ASP A 279 21.24 -2.83 -1.46
CA ASP A 279 21.63 -3.53 -2.68
C ASP A 279 20.51 -4.41 -3.28
N SER A 280 19.33 -4.44 -2.66
CA SER A 280 18.24 -5.36 -3.04
C SER A 280 17.91 -5.32 -4.53
N GLY A 281 17.89 -4.13 -5.15
CA GLY A 281 17.66 -3.98 -6.58
C GLY A 281 18.74 -4.65 -7.45
N LYS A 282 20.01 -4.53 -7.06
CA LYS A 282 21.14 -5.18 -7.76
C LYS A 282 21.13 -6.69 -7.53
N ILE A 283 20.83 -7.14 -6.31
CA ILE A 283 20.72 -8.56 -5.98
C ILE A 283 19.61 -9.21 -6.82
N LEU A 284 18.43 -8.58 -6.92
CA LEU A 284 17.33 -9.08 -7.74
C LEU A 284 17.69 -9.11 -9.24
N LEU A 285 18.41 -8.10 -9.73
CA LEU A 285 18.92 -8.09 -11.10
C LEU A 285 19.86 -9.28 -11.37
N LEU A 286 20.80 -9.54 -10.46
CA LEU A 286 21.73 -10.66 -10.57
C LEU A 286 21.00 -12.01 -10.51
N GLN A 287 20.02 -12.15 -9.62
CA GLN A 287 19.18 -13.35 -9.54
C GLN A 287 18.40 -13.58 -10.84
N LYS A 288 17.78 -12.53 -11.39
CA LYS A 288 17.09 -12.57 -12.68
C LYS A 288 18.04 -13.01 -13.80
N ALA A 289 19.22 -12.40 -13.89
CA ALA A 289 20.22 -12.74 -14.90
C ALA A 289 20.70 -14.20 -14.79
N ALA A 290 20.91 -14.71 -13.56
CA ALA A 290 21.28 -16.11 -13.34
C ALA A 290 20.19 -17.08 -13.81
N ILE A 291 18.92 -16.79 -13.51
CA ILE A 291 17.77 -17.56 -13.99
C ILE A 291 17.70 -17.50 -15.52
N GLU A 292 17.80 -16.31 -16.11
CA GLU A 292 17.76 -16.13 -17.56
C GLU A 292 18.89 -16.86 -18.27
N ARG A 293 20.11 -16.86 -17.73
CA ARG A 293 21.24 -17.63 -18.27
C ARG A 293 20.91 -19.13 -18.26
N LYS A 294 20.31 -19.64 -17.17
CA LYS A 294 19.89 -21.03 -17.10
C LYS A 294 18.77 -21.35 -18.07
N VAL A 295 17.79 -20.45 -18.22
CA VAL A 295 16.71 -20.56 -19.20
C VAL A 295 17.27 -20.58 -20.62
N LYS A 296 18.18 -19.66 -20.99
CA LYS A 296 18.86 -19.62 -22.30
C LYS A 296 19.66 -20.90 -22.60
N SER A 297 20.20 -21.57 -21.58
CA SER A 297 20.91 -22.85 -21.79
C SER A 297 19.99 -24.01 -22.20
N ARG A 298 18.68 -23.90 -21.95
CA ARG A 298 17.67 -24.93 -22.25
C ARG A 298 16.69 -24.51 -23.33
N SER A 299 16.32 -23.24 -23.34
CA SER A 299 15.37 -22.64 -24.25
C SER A 299 16.08 -22.05 -25.46
N LYS A 300 15.48 -22.22 -26.63
CA LYS A 300 15.92 -21.60 -27.88
C LYS A 300 15.12 -20.33 -28.21
N SER A 301 14.34 -19.80 -27.27
CA SER A 301 13.48 -18.62 -27.49
C SER A 301 14.26 -17.36 -27.84
N ASN A 302 15.54 -17.28 -27.49
CA ASN A 302 16.42 -16.16 -27.83
C ASN A 302 16.93 -16.19 -29.28
N VAL A 303 16.69 -17.27 -30.03
CA VAL A 303 17.10 -17.39 -31.42
C VAL A 303 16.08 -16.68 -32.30
N VAL A 304 16.48 -15.54 -32.87
CA VAL A 304 15.68 -14.82 -33.88
C VAL A 304 15.73 -15.61 -35.18
N ARG A 305 14.56 -15.94 -35.72
CA ARG A 305 14.41 -16.73 -36.95
C ARG A 305 13.95 -15.83 -38.09
N PRO A 306 14.37 -16.11 -39.33
CA PRO A 306 13.91 -15.34 -40.48
C PRO A 306 12.39 -15.43 -40.62
N GLY A 307 11.78 -14.33 -41.03
CA GLY A 307 10.34 -14.28 -41.28
C GLY A 307 9.92 -15.26 -42.38
N LEU A 308 8.72 -15.81 -42.26
CA LEU A 308 8.14 -16.74 -43.22
C LEU A 308 7.87 -16.01 -44.55
N GLN A 309 8.58 -16.41 -45.62
CA GLN A 309 8.45 -15.74 -46.93
C GLN A 309 7.11 -16.04 -47.62
N VAL A 310 6.44 -17.13 -47.22
CA VAL A 310 5.18 -17.62 -47.81
C VAL A 310 4.10 -16.53 -47.80
N PHE A 311 4.06 -15.71 -46.75
CA PHE A 311 3.10 -14.62 -46.58
C PHE A 311 3.38 -13.37 -47.42
N LYS A 312 4.59 -13.21 -47.99
CA LYS A 312 4.89 -12.11 -48.91
C LYS A 312 4.25 -12.32 -50.28
N THR A 313 4.23 -13.57 -50.75
CA THR A 313 3.68 -13.98 -52.05
C THR A 313 2.18 -14.24 -52.01
N ASN A 314 1.62 -14.69 -50.89
CA ASN A 314 0.21 -15.03 -50.80
C ASN A 314 -0.35 -14.78 -49.39
N LYS A 315 -1.31 -13.85 -49.26
CA LYS A 315 -1.84 -13.40 -47.97
C LYS A 315 -2.86 -14.36 -47.33
N ASN A 316 -3.45 -15.28 -48.09
CA ASN A 316 -4.51 -16.19 -47.62
C ASN A 316 -4.07 -17.66 -47.44
N ILE A 317 -2.78 -17.90 -47.15
CA ILE A 317 -2.28 -19.26 -46.85
C ILE A 317 -2.40 -19.55 -45.37
N THR A 318 -3.01 -20.69 -45.02
CA THR A 318 -2.98 -21.26 -43.66
C THR A 318 -1.84 -22.27 -43.58
N LEU A 319 -0.90 -22.07 -42.66
CA LEU A 319 0.18 -23.03 -42.39
C LEU A 319 -0.13 -23.83 -41.13
N ASP A 320 0.16 -25.13 -41.12
CA ASP A 320 0.15 -25.91 -39.88
C ASP A 320 1.32 -25.44 -38.98
N PRO A 321 1.06 -25.06 -37.72
CA PRO A 321 2.12 -24.70 -36.77
C PRO A 321 3.26 -25.72 -36.65
N LYS A 322 2.99 -27.01 -36.88
CA LYS A 322 4.01 -28.09 -36.84
C LYS A 322 5.04 -27.98 -37.96
N ASP A 323 4.65 -27.40 -39.08
CA ASP A 323 5.48 -27.28 -40.28
C ASP A 323 6.34 -26.02 -40.27
N ILE A 324 6.09 -25.12 -39.32
CA ILE A 324 6.91 -23.91 -39.13
C ILE A 324 8.27 -24.34 -38.56
N PRO A 325 9.39 -24.19 -39.32
CA PRO A 325 10.71 -24.67 -38.89
C PRO A 325 11.11 -24.14 -37.50
N GLY A 326 10.72 -22.90 -37.22
CA GLY A 326 10.99 -22.26 -35.94
C GLY A 326 10.27 -22.83 -34.73
N LEU A 327 9.01 -23.22 -34.89
CA LEU A 327 8.22 -23.86 -33.84
C LEU A 327 8.68 -25.29 -33.61
N LYS A 328 8.92 -26.03 -34.70
CA LYS A 328 9.43 -27.41 -34.65
C LYS A 328 10.75 -27.52 -33.89
N GLU A 329 11.70 -26.64 -34.17
CA GLU A 329 13.00 -26.65 -33.49
C GLU A 329 12.96 -26.15 -32.04
N ALA A 330 11.97 -25.31 -31.71
CA ALA A 330 11.72 -24.82 -30.36
C ALA A 330 11.05 -25.86 -29.46
N GLY A 331 10.64 -27.01 -30.02
CA GLY A 331 9.92 -28.05 -29.29
C GLY A 331 8.47 -27.65 -28.98
N TRP A 332 7.86 -26.84 -29.85
CA TRP A 332 6.46 -26.46 -29.72
C TRP A 332 5.56 -27.70 -29.74
N SER A 333 4.56 -27.71 -28.87
CA SER A 333 3.49 -28.71 -28.86
C SER A 333 2.15 -28.00 -28.70
N GLU A 334 1.11 -28.59 -29.28
CA GLU A 334 -0.25 -28.07 -29.18
C GLU A 334 -0.74 -27.99 -27.73
N GLU A 335 -0.26 -28.88 -26.86
CA GLU A 335 -0.55 -28.87 -25.42
C GLU A 335 0.09 -27.66 -24.72
N MET A 336 1.35 -27.33 -25.04
CA MET A 336 2.02 -26.14 -24.50
C MET A 336 1.32 -24.85 -24.94
N ASP A 337 0.86 -24.79 -26.18
CA ASP A 337 0.15 -23.63 -26.71
C ASP A 337 -1.21 -23.45 -26.05
N LYS A 338 -1.98 -24.54 -25.91
CA LYS A 338 -3.25 -24.53 -25.14
C LYS A 338 -3.03 -24.12 -23.69
N LEU A 339 -1.92 -24.51 -23.06
CA LEU A 339 -1.58 -24.09 -21.70
C LEU A 339 -1.21 -22.61 -21.62
N ALA A 340 -0.48 -22.08 -22.61
CA ALA A 340 -0.07 -20.69 -22.67
C ALA A 340 -1.23 -19.73 -23.00
N GLN A 341 -2.18 -20.19 -23.81
CA GLN A 341 -3.38 -19.44 -24.17
C GLN A 341 -4.46 -19.47 -23.09
N LYS A 342 -4.36 -20.36 -22.09
CA LYS A 342 -5.27 -20.32 -20.94
C LYS A 342 -5.05 -19.00 -20.20
N PRO A 343 -6.07 -18.13 -20.13
CA PRO A 343 -5.96 -16.91 -19.35
C PRO A 343 -5.67 -17.29 -17.90
N LYS A 344 -4.57 -16.75 -17.35
CA LYS A 344 -4.14 -17.06 -15.96
C LYS A 344 -5.12 -16.57 -14.90
N LYS A 345 -6.01 -15.64 -15.27
CA LYS A 345 -7.03 -15.02 -14.44
C LYS A 345 -8.30 -14.91 -15.26
N GLY A 346 -9.46 -15.11 -14.64
CA GLY A 346 -10.75 -15.00 -15.32
C GLY A 346 -10.99 -13.61 -15.91
N PRO A 347 -11.89 -13.47 -16.91
CA PRO A 347 -12.16 -12.21 -17.60
C PRO A 347 -12.60 -11.08 -16.64
N HIS A 348 -13.28 -11.43 -15.54
CA HIS A 348 -13.78 -10.47 -14.55
C HIS A 348 -12.76 -10.08 -13.47
N TYR A 349 -11.55 -10.68 -13.48
CA TYR A 349 -10.58 -10.51 -12.38
C TYR A 349 -10.22 -9.05 -12.13
N ASN A 350 -9.91 -8.30 -13.18
CA ASN A 350 -9.52 -6.90 -13.06
C ASN A 350 -10.67 -6.05 -12.51
N PHE A 351 -11.91 -6.30 -12.94
CA PHE A 351 -13.08 -5.59 -12.43
C PHE A 351 -13.33 -5.91 -10.96
N MET A 352 -13.24 -7.19 -10.56
CA MET A 352 -13.34 -7.62 -9.16
C MET A 352 -12.28 -6.93 -8.29
N VAL A 353 -11.03 -6.84 -8.75
CA VAL A 353 -9.95 -6.15 -8.03
C VAL A 353 -10.24 -4.67 -7.85
N THR A 354 -10.66 -3.99 -8.92
CA THR A 354 -11.00 -2.55 -8.85
C THR A 354 -12.17 -2.32 -7.90
N LEU A 355 -13.28 -3.04 -8.08
CA LEU A 355 -14.47 -2.92 -7.25
C LEU A 355 -14.17 -3.23 -5.77
N PHE A 356 -13.42 -4.31 -5.51
CA PHE A 356 -13.01 -4.68 -4.15
C PHE A 356 -12.18 -3.58 -3.48
N ASN A 357 -11.18 -3.02 -4.19
CA ASN A 357 -10.34 -1.95 -3.65
C ASN A 357 -11.16 -0.69 -3.35
N GLU A 358 -12.12 -0.34 -4.20
CA GLU A 358 -13.01 0.80 -3.95
C GLU A 358 -13.91 0.55 -2.74
N MET A 359 -14.45 -0.66 -2.60
CA MET A 359 -15.23 -1.05 -1.42
C MET A 359 -14.39 -0.99 -0.14
N GLN A 360 -13.16 -1.53 -0.15
CA GLN A 360 -12.29 -1.57 1.02
C GLN A 360 -11.87 -0.18 1.50
N ASN A 361 -11.73 0.79 0.58
CA ASN A 361 -11.35 2.17 0.90
C ASN A 361 -12.54 3.07 1.25
N HIS A 362 -13.78 2.57 1.13
CA HIS A 362 -14.97 3.36 1.45
C HIS A 362 -15.07 3.63 2.96
N PRO A 363 -15.44 4.84 3.42
CA PRO A 363 -15.49 5.19 4.85
C PRO A 363 -16.37 4.28 5.71
N SER A 364 -17.42 3.68 5.14
CA SER A 364 -18.32 2.73 5.82
C SER A 364 -17.82 1.28 5.84
N ALA A 365 -16.61 0.98 5.34
CA ALA A 365 -16.09 -0.39 5.23
C ALA A 365 -15.41 -0.92 6.50
N TRP A 366 -15.04 -0.03 7.43
CA TRP A 366 -14.28 -0.40 8.63
C TRP A 366 -14.89 -1.55 9.46
N PRO A 367 -16.22 -1.71 9.62
CA PRO A 367 -16.75 -2.82 10.43
C PRO A 367 -16.60 -4.18 9.76
N PHE A 368 -16.36 -4.20 8.45
CA PHE A 368 -16.27 -5.41 7.64
C PHE A 368 -14.83 -5.71 7.22
N ALA A 369 -13.85 -4.93 7.74
CA ALA A 369 -12.46 -5.03 7.30
C ALA A 369 -11.80 -6.36 7.67
N VAL A 370 -12.20 -6.96 8.79
CA VAL A 370 -11.67 -8.23 9.34
C VAL A 370 -12.81 -9.09 9.89
N PRO A 371 -12.60 -10.41 10.11
CA PRO A 371 -13.60 -11.27 10.72
C PRO A 371 -13.99 -10.79 12.13
N VAL A 372 -15.26 -10.99 12.51
CA VAL A 372 -15.76 -10.65 13.86
C VAL A 372 -15.01 -11.47 14.91
N ASN A 373 -14.42 -10.81 15.91
CA ASN A 373 -13.66 -11.51 16.93
C ASN A 373 -14.59 -12.29 17.88
N LYS A 374 -14.44 -13.62 17.94
CA LYS A 374 -15.24 -14.49 18.83
C LYS A 374 -15.06 -14.17 20.31
N GLU A 375 -13.91 -13.65 20.72
CA GLU A 375 -13.66 -13.29 22.11
C GLU A 375 -14.43 -12.03 22.52
N GLU A 376 -14.64 -11.10 21.58
CA GLU A 376 -15.39 -9.85 21.78
C GLU A 376 -16.90 -10.05 21.60
N VAL A 377 -17.30 -10.93 20.67
CA VAL A 377 -18.70 -11.23 20.35
C VAL A 377 -18.94 -12.76 20.41
N PRO A 378 -19.14 -13.32 21.62
CA PRO A 378 -19.13 -14.77 21.83
C PRO A 378 -20.21 -15.56 21.09
N ASP A 379 -21.40 -15.00 20.91
CA ASP A 379 -22.56 -15.63 20.30
C ASP A 379 -22.64 -15.43 18.77
N TYR A 380 -21.76 -14.60 18.18
CA TYR A 380 -21.83 -14.25 16.76
C TYR A 380 -21.83 -15.47 15.85
N TYR A 381 -20.91 -16.41 16.08
CA TYR A 381 -20.77 -17.63 15.29
C TYR A 381 -21.82 -18.70 15.63
N GLU A 382 -22.62 -18.49 16.67
CA GLU A 382 -23.80 -19.31 16.94
C GLU A 382 -25.00 -18.82 16.12
N VAL A 383 -25.12 -17.51 15.90
CA VAL A 383 -26.18 -16.89 15.10
C VAL A 383 -25.86 -16.93 13.60
N ILE A 384 -24.66 -16.50 13.21
CA ILE A 384 -24.22 -16.40 11.81
C ILE A 384 -23.48 -17.66 11.39
N LYS A 385 -24.04 -18.40 10.43
CA LYS A 385 -23.53 -19.71 9.98
C LYS A 385 -22.47 -19.63 8.88
N GLU A 386 -22.56 -18.61 8.03
CA GLU A 386 -21.64 -18.39 6.90
C GLU A 386 -20.99 -17.01 7.08
N PRO A 387 -20.00 -16.86 7.98
CA PRO A 387 -19.33 -15.59 8.20
C PRO A 387 -18.55 -15.15 6.95
N MET A 388 -18.53 -13.85 6.69
CA MET A 388 -17.79 -13.25 5.58
C MET A 388 -17.36 -11.84 5.94
N ASP A 389 -16.20 -11.44 5.45
CA ASP A 389 -15.57 -10.13 5.67
C ASP A 389 -14.65 -9.78 4.49
N LEU A 390 -14.24 -8.52 4.40
CA LEU A 390 -13.44 -8.00 3.29
C LEU A 390 -12.04 -8.61 3.26
N SER A 391 -11.40 -8.94 4.39
CA SER A 391 -10.08 -9.58 4.36
C SER A 391 -10.15 -11.02 3.83
N THR A 392 -11.22 -11.75 4.16
CA THR A 392 -11.48 -13.08 3.59
C THR A 392 -11.73 -12.98 2.08
N MET A 393 -12.50 -11.99 1.63
CA MET A 393 -12.70 -11.72 0.20
C MET A 393 -11.39 -11.32 -0.51
N GLU A 394 -10.54 -10.49 0.10
CA GLU A 394 -9.20 -10.09 -0.40
C GLU A 394 -8.37 -11.35 -0.69
N SER A 395 -8.29 -12.25 0.30
CA SER A 395 -7.55 -13.52 0.19
C SER A 395 -8.11 -14.44 -0.90
N LYS A 396 -9.44 -14.57 -0.99
CA LYS A 396 -10.09 -15.36 -2.06
C LYS A 396 -9.78 -14.80 -3.44
N LEU A 397 -9.79 -13.48 -3.59
CA LEU A 397 -9.51 -12.82 -4.86
C LEU A 397 -8.03 -12.98 -5.26
N GLU A 398 -7.08 -12.71 -4.36
CA GLU A 398 -5.64 -12.87 -4.62
C GLU A 398 -5.29 -14.31 -5.06
N ASN A 399 -5.91 -15.30 -4.41
CA ASN A 399 -5.70 -16.73 -4.65
C ASN A 399 -6.57 -17.34 -5.77
N ASP A 400 -7.22 -16.52 -6.60
CA ASP A 400 -8.04 -16.95 -7.75
C ASP A 400 -9.19 -17.90 -7.37
N LYS A 401 -9.83 -17.68 -6.21
CA LYS A 401 -10.93 -18.51 -5.70
C LYS A 401 -12.32 -18.07 -6.17
N TYR A 402 -12.40 -17.01 -6.97
CA TYR A 402 -13.64 -16.54 -7.59
C TYR A 402 -13.70 -16.97 -9.06
N GLU A 403 -14.38 -18.09 -9.32
CA GLU A 403 -14.56 -18.63 -10.67
C GLU A 403 -15.51 -17.77 -11.54
N SER A 404 -16.38 -16.98 -10.91
CA SER A 404 -17.31 -16.07 -11.58
C SER A 404 -17.55 -14.80 -10.76
N PHE A 405 -18.06 -13.75 -11.42
CA PHE A 405 -18.45 -12.51 -10.75
C PHE A 405 -19.60 -12.73 -9.75
N ASP A 406 -20.54 -13.65 -10.02
CA ASP A 406 -21.61 -14.01 -9.08
C ASP A 406 -21.08 -14.52 -7.74
N LYS A 407 -20.00 -15.31 -7.75
CA LYS A 407 -19.39 -15.82 -6.51
C LYS A 407 -18.77 -14.70 -5.68
N PHE A 408 -18.17 -13.72 -6.34
CA PHE A 408 -17.66 -12.51 -5.68
C PHE A 408 -18.80 -11.68 -5.09
N LEU A 409 -19.85 -11.45 -5.87
CA LEU A 409 -21.01 -10.66 -5.46
C LEU A 409 -21.81 -11.34 -4.34
N TYR A 410 -21.90 -12.67 -4.35
CA TYR A 410 -22.51 -13.44 -3.27
C TYR A 410 -21.81 -13.18 -1.93
N ASP A 411 -20.47 -13.28 -1.89
CA ASP A 411 -19.71 -13.01 -0.67
C ASP A 411 -19.87 -11.55 -0.21
N ALA A 412 -19.83 -10.59 -1.15
CA ALA A 412 -20.06 -9.18 -0.84
C ALA A 412 -21.44 -8.96 -0.21
N ARG A 413 -22.49 -9.55 -0.79
CA ARG A 413 -23.86 -9.48 -0.26
C ARG A 413 -24.00 -10.21 1.08
N LEU A 414 -23.23 -11.27 1.29
CA LEU A 414 -23.22 -12.04 2.54
C LEU A 414 -22.72 -11.19 3.72
N ILE A 415 -21.72 -10.32 3.51
CA ILE A 415 -21.26 -9.35 4.51
C ILE A 415 -22.44 -8.51 5.02
N TYR A 416 -23.20 -7.90 4.10
CA TYR A 416 -24.32 -7.02 4.45
C TYR A 416 -25.49 -7.78 5.07
N LYS A 417 -25.83 -8.94 4.51
CA LYS A 417 -26.90 -9.82 5.01
C LYS A 417 -26.61 -10.28 6.44
N ASN A 418 -25.39 -10.73 6.72
CA ASN A 418 -24.99 -11.15 8.07
C ASN A 418 -25.02 -9.98 9.04
N CYS A 419 -24.52 -8.82 8.63
CA CYS A 419 -24.56 -7.61 9.44
C CYS A 419 -26.00 -7.26 9.84
N ARG A 420 -26.95 -7.26 8.88
CA ARG A 420 -28.36 -6.95 9.14
C ARG A 420 -29.11 -8.03 9.92
N SER A 421 -28.68 -9.29 9.81
CA SER A 421 -29.30 -10.39 10.56
C SER A 421 -28.90 -10.40 12.04
N TYR A 422 -27.70 -9.88 12.36
CA TYR A 422 -27.18 -9.85 13.72
C TYR A 422 -27.42 -8.51 14.43
N ASN A 423 -27.32 -7.38 13.71
CA ASN A 423 -27.42 -6.04 14.29
C ASN A 423 -28.79 -5.39 14.03
N GLY A 424 -29.27 -4.57 14.96
CA GLY A 424 -30.50 -3.78 14.80
C GLY A 424 -30.33 -2.62 13.82
N GLU A 425 -31.44 -2.17 13.22
CA GLU A 425 -31.44 -1.17 12.13
C GLU A 425 -30.90 0.20 12.53
N THR A 426 -31.02 0.56 13.81
CA THR A 426 -30.54 1.83 14.36
C THR A 426 -29.03 1.86 14.56
N THR A 427 -28.36 0.70 14.55
CA THR A 427 -26.92 0.59 14.82
C THR A 427 -26.06 1.16 13.69
N THR A 428 -24.89 1.68 14.05
CA THR A 428 -23.89 2.14 13.08
C THR A 428 -23.46 1.05 12.11
N TYR A 429 -23.40 -0.21 12.57
CA TYR A 429 -23.09 -1.38 11.75
C TYR A 429 -24.10 -1.58 10.61
N TYR A 430 -25.40 -1.58 10.95
CA TYR A 430 -26.47 -1.73 9.97
C TYR A 430 -26.48 -0.57 8.97
N LYS A 431 -26.34 0.67 9.45
CA LYS A 431 -26.24 1.86 8.60
C LYS A 431 -25.04 1.77 7.64
N ASN A 432 -23.89 1.30 8.11
CA ASN A 432 -22.69 1.11 7.30
C ASN A 432 -22.85 0.01 6.25
N ALA A 433 -23.51 -1.10 6.57
CA ALA A 433 -23.83 -2.16 5.60
C ALA A 433 -24.65 -1.60 4.43
N ASN A 434 -25.69 -0.81 4.72
CA ASN A 434 -26.54 -0.21 3.69
C ASN A 434 -25.78 0.80 2.82
N LYS A 435 -24.93 1.64 3.43
CA LYS A 435 -24.09 2.60 2.69
C LYS A 435 -23.12 1.89 1.75
N LEU A 436 -22.43 0.84 2.23
CA LEU A 436 -21.44 0.12 1.44
C LEU A 436 -22.09 -0.73 0.33
N GLU A 437 -23.23 -1.37 0.61
CA GLU A 437 -24.00 -2.10 -0.40
C GLU A 437 -24.51 -1.17 -1.50
N LYS A 438 -25.06 0.00 -1.15
CA LYS A 438 -25.49 1.00 -2.12
C LYS A 438 -24.32 1.49 -2.97
N PHE A 439 -23.16 1.75 -2.36
CA PHE A 439 -21.94 2.13 -3.08
C PHE A 439 -21.51 1.06 -4.09
N MET A 440 -21.44 -0.21 -3.66
CA MET A 440 -21.11 -1.34 -4.53
C MET A 440 -22.11 -1.46 -5.69
N ASN A 441 -23.41 -1.41 -5.42
CA ASN A 441 -24.45 -1.51 -6.44
C ASN A 441 -24.36 -0.36 -7.46
N ASN A 442 -24.08 0.87 -7.01
CA ASN A 442 -23.88 2.00 -7.92
C ASN A 442 -22.69 1.75 -8.86
N LYS A 443 -21.55 1.29 -8.33
CA LYS A 443 -20.37 0.96 -9.13
C LYS A 443 -20.61 -0.14 -10.16
N ILE A 444 -21.40 -1.15 -9.80
CA ILE A 444 -21.81 -2.21 -10.73
C ILE A 444 -22.75 -1.65 -11.80
N LYS A 445 -23.69 -0.79 -11.42
CA LYS A 445 -24.66 -0.16 -12.33
C LYS A 445 -24.00 0.77 -13.34
N ASP A 446 -23.01 1.54 -12.92
CA ASP A 446 -22.25 2.47 -13.78
C ASP A 446 -21.41 1.73 -14.84
N SER A 447 -21.16 0.44 -14.63
CA SER A 447 -20.43 -0.41 -15.57
C SER A 447 -21.41 -1.10 -16.53
N ALA A 448 -21.40 -0.67 -17.80
CA ALA A 448 -22.28 -1.21 -18.84
C ALA A 448 -22.18 -2.73 -19.02
N GLU A 449 -21.01 -3.32 -18.76
CA GLU A 449 -20.78 -4.76 -18.86
C GLU A 449 -21.34 -5.55 -17.67
N TYR A 450 -21.49 -4.93 -16.49
CA TYR A 450 -21.82 -5.62 -15.23
C TYR A 450 -23.17 -5.24 -14.63
N SER A 451 -23.87 -4.25 -15.20
CA SER A 451 -25.17 -3.76 -14.71
C SER A 451 -26.23 -4.86 -14.57
N HIS A 452 -26.21 -5.86 -15.47
CA HIS A 452 -27.13 -7.00 -15.47
C HIS A 452 -27.01 -7.93 -14.24
N TYR A 453 -25.94 -7.84 -13.46
CA TYR A 453 -25.78 -8.60 -12.21
C TYR A 453 -26.60 -8.03 -11.03
N LEU A 454 -27.27 -6.89 -11.25
CA LEU A 454 -28.17 -6.27 -10.27
C LEU A 454 -29.64 -6.60 -10.51
N ASP A 455 -29.96 -7.26 -11.64
CA ASP A 455 -31.34 -7.58 -12.05
C ASP A 455 -31.97 -8.75 -11.26
#